data_AF-A0A662AVK0-F1
#
_entry.id   AF-A0A662AVK0-F1
#
_cell.length_a   1.000
_cell.length_b   1.000
_cell.length_c   1.000
_cell.angle_alpha   90.00
_cell.angle_beta   90.00
_cell.angle_gamma   90.00
#
_symmetry.space_group_name_H-M   'P 1'
#
loop_
_entity.id
_entity.type
_entity.pdbx_description
1 polymer ?
#
loop_
_entity_poly.entity_id
_entity_poly.type
_entity_poly.pdbx_seq_one_letter_code
_entity_poly.pdbx_strand_id
1 'polypeptide(L)'
;MDQRKETVLELVPAIRMIMSEHSLKSGSFVRLDQLHESDPEKITIRLGRTISVFRGEAEKVLQQIKSSKADIGEYIFIEDIGLLGLSSNKSKVEQKLATVRQESRGADLPEPVASPQFKKPLYNRVVAITGGAMGFGEGIARQLFREGANVVIMDINEKEGARLAGELNEHRSPNRAMFVKADVSSLESMQNAVFECILEFSGLDVLISNAGVLKAGSIEELEEKDFD
;
A
#
# COMPACT_ATOMS: atom_id res chain seq x y z
N MET A 1 5.98 14.68 -12.19
CA MET A 1 4.97 14.08 -11.29
C MET A 1 3.87 15.10 -11.07
N ASP A 2 2.59 14.71 -11.11
CA ASP A 2 1.46 15.63 -10.88
C ASP A 2 1.45 16.13 -9.41
N GLN A 3 1.14 17.41 -9.19
CA GLN A 3 1.10 18.04 -7.85
C GLN A 3 0.22 17.24 -6.89
N ARG A 4 -0.92 16.71 -7.36
CA ARG A 4 -1.83 15.89 -6.53
C ARG A 4 -1.16 14.61 -6.03
N LYS A 5 -0.34 13.99 -6.88
CA LYS A 5 0.39 12.76 -6.54
C LYS A 5 1.44 13.04 -5.47
N GLU A 6 2.16 14.16 -5.57
CA GLU A 6 3.10 14.59 -4.54
C GLU A 6 2.41 14.83 -3.20
N THR A 7 1.28 15.52 -3.20
CA THR A 7 0.48 15.74 -1.99
C THR A 7 0.02 14.43 -1.34
N VAL A 8 -0.38 13.43 -2.12
CA VAL A 8 -0.76 12.11 -1.59
C VAL A 8 0.46 11.37 -1.01
N LEU A 9 1.61 11.42 -1.68
CA LEU A 9 2.87 10.82 -1.22
C LEU A 9 3.31 11.41 0.14
N GLU A 10 3.07 12.69 0.37
CA GLU A 10 3.38 13.37 1.63
C GLU A 10 2.32 13.07 2.71
N LEU A 11 1.05 13.31 2.41
CA LEU A 11 -0.03 13.29 3.40
C LEU A 11 -0.33 11.88 3.91
N VAL A 12 -0.54 10.93 3.02
CA VAL A 12 -1.12 9.63 3.42
C VAL A 12 -0.20 8.87 4.38
N PRO A 13 1.11 8.74 4.13
CA PRO A 13 2.03 8.11 5.08
C PRO A 13 2.15 8.88 6.39
N ALA A 14 2.17 10.22 6.34
CA ALA A 14 2.25 11.05 7.54
C ALA A 14 1.01 10.90 8.43
N ILE A 15 -0.19 10.87 7.84
CA ILE A 15 -1.45 10.62 8.56
C ILE A 15 -1.44 9.22 9.18
N ARG A 16 -1.07 8.19 8.40
CA ARG A 16 -0.91 6.82 8.93
C ARG A 16 0.03 6.80 10.13
N MET A 17 1.16 7.50 10.05
CA MET A 17 2.14 7.57 11.14
C MET A 17 1.54 8.24 12.39
N ILE A 18 0.88 9.39 12.25
CA ILE A 18 0.22 10.10 13.36
C ILE A 18 -0.83 9.21 14.03
N MET A 19 -1.59 8.44 13.24
CA MET A 19 -2.66 7.57 13.72
C MET A 19 -2.16 6.21 14.26
N SER A 20 -0.90 5.84 13.99
CA SER A 20 -0.35 4.50 14.27
C SER A 20 -0.21 4.16 15.77
N GLU A 21 -0.21 5.16 16.65
CA GLU A 21 -0.24 4.99 18.11
C GLU A 21 -1.50 4.23 18.58
N HIS A 22 -2.59 4.30 17.81
CA HIS A 22 -3.91 3.75 18.15
C HIS A 22 -4.21 2.36 17.54
N SER A 23 -3.18 1.55 17.25
CA SER A 23 -3.31 0.20 16.66
C SER A 23 -3.81 0.13 15.20
N LEU A 24 -4.04 1.28 14.57
CA LEU A 24 -4.36 1.44 13.15
C LEU A 24 -3.06 1.45 12.34
N LYS A 25 -2.69 0.31 11.75
CA LYS A 25 -1.37 0.14 11.11
C LYS A 25 -1.42 -0.14 9.61
N SER A 26 -2.57 -0.53 9.10
CA SER A 26 -2.79 -0.74 7.67
C SER A 26 -3.90 0.19 7.20
N GLY A 27 -3.75 0.77 6.02
CA GLY A 27 -4.81 1.57 5.43
C GLY A 27 -4.88 1.37 3.94
N SER A 28 -5.82 2.07 3.33
CA SER A 28 -5.88 2.22 1.89
C SER A 28 -6.47 3.58 1.55
N PHE A 29 -5.98 4.14 0.46
CA PHE A 29 -6.39 5.44 -0.02
C PHE A 29 -7.19 5.31 -1.30
N VAL A 30 -8.29 6.06 -1.38
CA VAL A 30 -9.11 6.19 -2.59
C VAL A 30 -9.01 7.63 -3.04
N ARG A 31 -8.47 7.86 -4.23
CA ARG A 31 -8.37 9.20 -4.80
C ARG A 31 -9.76 9.73 -5.12
N LEU A 32 -9.93 11.05 -5.07
CA LEU A 32 -11.21 11.69 -5.30
C LEU A 32 -11.84 11.32 -6.65
N ASP A 33 -11.03 11.24 -7.70
CA ASP A 33 -11.44 10.86 -9.05
C ASP A 33 -11.92 9.40 -9.16
N GLN A 34 -11.64 8.57 -8.14
CA GLN A 34 -12.03 7.16 -8.07
C GLN A 34 -13.21 6.91 -7.14
N LEU A 35 -13.73 7.94 -6.46
CA LEU A 35 -14.91 7.81 -5.62
C LEU A 35 -16.18 7.94 -6.45
N HIS A 36 -17.22 7.17 -6.11
CA HIS A 36 -18.53 7.26 -6.76
C HIS A 36 -19.17 8.66 -6.62
N GLU A 37 -18.82 9.37 -5.56
CA GLU A 37 -19.31 10.70 -5.27
C GLU A 37 -18.26 11.41 -4.38
N SER A 38 -18.40 12.72 -4.15
CA SER A 38 -17.40 13.55 -3.44
C SER A 38 -17.95 14.35 -2.25
N ASP A 39 -19.23 14.19 -1.93
CA ASP A 39 -19.94 14.79 -0.80
C ASP A 39 -19.78 13.90 0.46
N PRO A 40 -19.06 14.39 1.49
CA PRO A 40 -18.80 13.64 2.73
C PRO A 40 -20.02 13.01 3.39
N GLU A 41 -21.19 13.64 3.31
CA GLU A 41 -22.42 13.11 3.92
C GLU A 41 -22.89 11.85 3.18
N LYS A 42 -22.79 11.83 1.85
CA LYS A 42 -23.14 10.67 1.03
C LYS A 42 -22.11 9.55 1.16
N ILE A 43 -20.81 9.87 1.27
CA ILE A 43 -19.77 8.87 1.64
C ILE A 43 -20.14 8.21 2.96
N THR A 44 -20.50 9.01 3.97
CA THR A 44 -20.84 8.53 5.32
C THR A 44 -22.01 7.55 5.28
N ILE A 45 -23.08 7.90 4.55
CA ILE A 45 -24.25 7.04 4.35
C ILE A 45 -23.85 5.71 3.68
N ARG A 46 -23.06 5.79 2.60
CA ARG A 46 -22.64 4.63 1.80
C ARG A 46 -21.71 3.68 2.56
N LEU A 47 -20.75 4.21 3.32
CA LEU A 47 -19.88 3.42 4.19
C LEU A 47 -20.64 2.84 5.40
N GLY A 48 -21.70 3.53 5.84
CA GLY A 48 -22.37 3.27 7.12
C GLY A 48 -21.43 3.52 8.31
N ARG A 49 -20.50 4.47 8.17
CA ARG A 49 -19.47 4.83 9.15
C ARG A 49 -19.23 6.33 9.09
N THR A 50 -19.08 6.95 10.25
CA THR A 50 -18.65 8.36 10.35
C THR A 50 -17.27 8.54 9.74
N ILE A 51 -17.09 9.64 9.02
CA ILE A 51 -15.80 10.06 8.48
C ILE A 51 -15.38 11.39 9.09
N SER A 52 -14.09 11.56 9.35
CA SER A 52 -13.50 12.83 9.78
C SER A 52 -13.08 13.63 8.54
N VAL A 53 -13.53 14.88 8.43
CA VAL A 53 -13.32 15.72 7.24
C VAL A 53 -12.24 16.77 7.51
N PHE A 54 -11.26 16.87 6.61
CA PHE A 54 -10.17 17.84 6.69
C PHE A 54 -10.02 18.62 5.38
N ARG A 55 -9.53 19.85 5.50
CA ARG A 55 -9.46 20.81 4.38
C ARG A 55 -8.17 21.62 4.40
N GLY A 56 -7.72 22.00 3.20
CA GLY A 56 -6.58 22.88 2.97
C GLY A 56 -5.31 22.13 2.54
N GLU A 57 -4.20 22.85 2.51
CA GLU A 57 -2.89 22.33 2.12
C GLU A 57 -2.35 21.28 3.10
N ALA A 58 -1.35 20.51 2.64
CA ALA A 58 -0.84 19.35 3.36
C ALA A 58 -0.46 19.65 4.82
N GLU A 59 0.32 20.70 5.05
CA GLU A 59 0.75 21.08 6.39
C GLU A 59 -0.43 21.40 7.33
N LYS A 60 -1.43 22.14 6.81
CA LYS A 60 -2.62 22.51 7.57
C LYS A 60 -3.48 21.30 7.90
N VAL A 61 -3.61 20.34 6.98
CA VAL A 61 -4.32 19.08 7.21
C VAL A 61 -3.62 18.27 8.31
N LEU A 62 -2.29 18.15 8.25
CA LEU A 62 -1.51 17.43 9.26
C LEU A 62 -1.61 18.08 10.64
N GLN A 63 -1.62 19.42 10.73
CA GLN A 63 -1.82 20.14 11.98
C GLN A 63 -3.21 19.87 12.58
N GLN A 64 -4.28 19.93 11.77
CA GLN A 64 -5.64 19.61 12.21
C GLN A 64 -5.79 18.16 12.70
N ILE A 65 -5.12 17.21 12.03
CA ILE A 65 -5.11 15.80 12.42
C ILE A 65 -4.38 15.62 13.75
N LYS A 66 -3.21 16.26 13.93
CA LYS A 66 -2.46 16.21 15.19
C LYS A 66 -3.25 16.78 16.36
N SER A 67 -3.97 17.89 16.17
CA SER A 67 -4.76 18.52 17.24
C SER A 67 -6.00 17.74 17.65
N SER A 68 -6.53 16.91 16.74
CA SER A 68 -7.83 16.22 16.92
C SER A 68 -7.70 14.70 17.00
N LYS A 69 -6.47 14.17 17.15
CA LYS A 69 -6.17 12.74 16.97
C LYS A 69 -7.05 11.77 17.76
N ALA A 70 -7.53 12.16 18.94
CA ALA A 70 -8.36 11.33 19.80
C ALA A 70 -9.80 11.15 19.28
N ASP A 71 -10.27 12.07 18.44
CA ASP A 71 -11.64 12.13 17.92
C ASP A 71 -11.73 11.65 16.46
N ILE A 72 -10.59 11.28 15.84
CA ILE A 72 -10.53 10.82 14.46
C ILE A 72 -10.88 9.33 14.40
N GLY A 73 -11.86 9.03 13.55
CA GLY A 73 -12.31 7.65 13.30
C GLY A 73 -11.40 6.88 12.34
N GLU A 74 -11.91 5.74 11.85
CA GLU A 74 -11.21 4.90 10.87
C GLU A 74 -11.13 5.52 9.47
N TYR A 75 -11.99 6.48 9.15
CA TYR A 75 -12.13 7.05 7.80
C TYR A 75 -11.90 8.56 7.84
N ILE A 76 -10.97 9.02 7.01
CA ILE A 76 -10.50 10.40 6.94
C ILE A 76 -10.71 10.87 5.50
N PHE A 77 -11.61 11.81 5.31
CA PHE A 77 -11.82 12.47 4.02
C PHE A 77 -11.03 13.77 3.97
N ILE A 78 -10.21 13.93 2.94
CA ILE A 78 -9.43 15.13 2.69
C ILE A 78 -9.99 15.76 1.43
N GLU A 79 -10.59 16.94 1.59
CA GLU A 79 -11.24 17.67 0.50
C GLU A 79 -10.29 17.88 -0.68
N ASP A 80 -10.79 17.73 -1.90
CA ASP A 80 -10.05 17.79 -3.17
C ASP A 80 -8.97 16.71 -3.38
N ILE A 81 -8.73 15.81 -2.41
CA ILE A 81 -7.69 14.77 -2.50
C ILE A 81 -8.29 13.36 -2.52
N GLY A 82 -9.12 13.00 -1.53
CA GLY A 82 -9.73 11.67 -1.46
C GLY A 82 -10.01 11.16 -0.05
N LEU A 83 -10.21 9.86 0.06
CA LEU A 83 -10.63 9.16 1.27
C LEU A 83 -9.56 8.15 1.72
N LEU A 84 -9.08 8.32 2.94
CA LEU A 84 -8.18 7.40 3.61
C LEU A 84 -8.98 6.53 4.60
N GLY A 85 -8.93 5.22 4.44
CA GLY A 85 -9.37 4.28 5.46
C GLY A 85 -8.17 3.70 6.22
N LEU A 86 -8.23 3.69 7.54
CA LEU A 86 -7.22 3.11 8.43
C LEU A 86 -7.87 2.05 9.31
N SER A 87 -7.21 0.90 9.45
CA SER A 87 -7.67 -0.18 10.33
C SER A 87 -6.51 -1.02 10.85
N SER A 88 -6.81 -1.82 11.87
CA SER A 88 -5.94 -2.92 12.30
C SER A 88 -6.08 -4.16 11.43
N ASN A 89 -7.02 -4.19 10.47
CA ASN A 89 -7.29 -5.32 9.60
C ASN A 89 -7.51 -4.84 8.15
N LYS A 90 -6.57 -5.16 7.25
CA LYS A 90 -6.58 -4.70 5.86
C LYS A 90 -7.81 -5.18 5.09
N SER A 91 -8.23 -6.43 5.27
CA SER A 91 -9.37 -6.99 4.55
C SER A 91 -10.67 -6.27 4.89
N LYS A 92 -10.85 -5.88 6.16
CA LYS A 92 -12.06 -5.15 6.60
C LYS A 92 -12.15 -3.73 6.03
N VAL A 93 -11.05 -2.99 6.03
CA VAL A 93 -11.05 -1.61 5.49
C VAL A 93 -11.27 -1.62 3.99
N GLU A 94 -10.69 -2.57 3.26
CA GLU A 94 -10.89 -2.70 1.82
C GLU A 94 -12.32 -2.97 1.41
N GLN A 95 -13.02 -3.87 2.13
CA GLN A 95 -14.44 -4.12 1.86
C GLN A 95 -15.29 -2.86 1.99
N LYS A 96 -15.01 -2.03 2.99
CA LYS A 96 -15.74 -0.80 3.19
C LYS A 96 -15.41 0.21 2.11
N LEU A 97 -14.13 0.41 1.79
CA LEU A 97 -13.72 1.32 0.71
C LEU A 97 -14.21 0.88 -0.67
N ALA A 98 -14.39 -0.42 -0.91
CA ALA A 98 -14.98 -0.91 -2.16
C ALA A 98 -16.41 -0.40 -2.39
N THR A 99 -17.18 -0.14 -1.34
CA THR A 99 -18.56 0.37 -1.50
C THR A 99 -18.62 1.80 -2.06
N VAL A 100 -17.52 2.55 -1.95
CA VAL A 100 -17.40 3.95 -2.37
C VAL A 100 -16.50 4.15 -3.60
N ARG A 101 -15.78 3.11 -4.06
CA ARG A 101 -14.94 3.15 -5.26
C ARG A 101 -15.76 2.91 -6.53
N GLN A 102 -15.50 3.68 -7.59
CA GLN A 102 -16.07 3.48 -8.92
C GLN A 102 -15.67 2.12 -9.53
N GLU A 103 -14.41 1.74 -9.34
CA GLU A 103 -13.83 0.49 -9.86
C GLU A 103 -13.09 -0.25 -8.76
N SER A 104 -13.14 -1.58 -8.80
CA SER A 104 -12.40 -2.44 -7.86
C SER A 104 -10.94 -2.54 -8.29
N ARG A 105 -9.99 -2.39 -7.35
CA ARG A 105 -8.56 -2.64 -7.60
C ARG A 105 -8.31 -4.14 -7.71
N GLY A 106 -8.44 -4.70 -8.92
CA GLY A 106 -7.74 -5.90 -9.43
C GLY A 106 -7.77 -7.19 -8.62
N ALA A 107 -8.54 -7.28 -7.53
CA ALA A 107 -8.69 -8.47 -6.72
C ALA A 107 -10.14 -8.55 -6.29
N ASP A 108 -10.73 -9.73 -6.47
CA ASP A 108 -11.98 -10.10 -5.82
C ASP A 108 -11.99 -9.54 -4.39
N LEU A 109 -13.07 -8.85 -4.03
CA LEU A 109 -13.19 -8.24 -2.71
C LEU A 109 -12.89 -9.33 -1.67
N PRO A 110 -11.80 -9.20 -0.88
CA PRO A 110 -11.37 -10.28 -0.02
C PRO A 110 -12.51 -10.57 0.96
N GLU A 111 -12.92 -11.83 1.10
CA GLU A 111 -13.86 -12.20 2.15
C GLU A 111 -13.30 -11.76 3.53
N PRO A 112 -14.16 -11.35 4.48
CA PRO A 112 -13.69 -10.74 5.70
C PRO A 112 -13.05 -11.81 6.59
N VAL A 113 -11.76 -11.65 6.85
CA VAL A 113 -11.04 -12.52 7.79
C VAL A 113 -11.03 -11.87 9.16
N ALA A 114 -11.34 -12.66 10.18
CA ALA A 114 -11.26 -12.20 11.57
C ALA A 114 -9.83 -11.76 11.91
N SER A 115 -9.70 -10.79 12.80
CA SER A 115 -8.39 -10.39 13.31
C SER A 115 -7.78 -11.57 14.07
N PRO A 116 -6.49 -11.89 13.87
CA PRO A 116 -5.85 -13.01 14.53
C PRO A 116 -5.78 -12.78 16.04
N GLN A 117 -6.01 -13.84 16.83
CA GLN A 117 -5.90 -13.79 18.29
C GLN A 117 -4.44 -13.56 18.74
N PHE A 118 -3.48 -14.14 18.00
CA PHE A 118 -2.05 -13.96 18.22
C PHE A 118 -1.44 -13.27 17.00
N LYS A 119 -0.84 -12.10 17.21
CA LYS A 119 -0.22 -11.32 16.15
C LYS A 119 1.17 -11.88 15.86
N LYS A 120 1.42 -12.21 14.59
CA LYS A 120 2.75 -12.58 14.10
C LYS A 120 3.69 -11.36 14.12
N PRO A 121 5.03 -11.57 14.10
CA PRO A 121 6.01 -10.48 14.23
C PRO A 121 5.83 -9.35 13.21
N LEU A 122 5.43 -9.67 11.97
CA LEU A 122 5.26 -8.69 10.89
C LEU A 122 3.80 -8.29 10.66
N TYR A 123 2.90 -8.57 11.60
CA TYR A 123 1.49 -8.24 11.46
C TYR A 123 1.28 -6.75 11.15
N ASN A 124 0.56 -6.47 10.06
CA ASN A 124 0.29 -5.13 9.50
C ASN A 124 1.52 -4.34 9.04
N ARG A 125 2.69 -4.95 8.94
CA ARG A 125 3.85 -4.32 8.30
C ARG A 125 3.71 -4.38 6.79
N VAL A 126 4.05 -3.29 6.12
CA VAL A 126 4.09 -3.20 4.67
C VAL A 126 5.52 -3.37 4.22
N VAL A 127 5.81 -4.46 3.52
CA VAL A 127 7.16 -4.83 3.08
C VAL A 127 7.21 -4.91 1.56
N ALA A 128 8.02 -4.05 0.95
CA ALA A 128 8.30 -4.09 -0.48
C ALA A 128 9.60 -4.83 -0.77
N ILE A 129 9.61 -5.60 -1.86
CA ILE A 129 10.77 -6.40 -2.27
C ILE A 129 11.01 -6.13 -3.74
N THR A 130 12.18 -5.59 -4.08
CA THR A 130 12.59 -5.44 -5.48
C THR A 130 13.13 -6.77 -6.00
N GLY A 131 12.86 -7.12 -7.26
CA GLY A 131 13.19 -8.44 -7.79
C GLY A 131 12.38 -9.55 -7.10
N GLY A 132 11.17 -9.22 -6.63
CA GLY A 132 10.38 -10.07 -5.75
C GLY A 132 9.59 -11.17 -6.48
N ALA A 133 9.56 -11.18 -7.81
CA ALA A 133 8.68 -12.07 -8.56
C ALA A 133 9.16 -13.52 -8.63
N MET A 134 10.47 -13.75 -8.44
CA MET A 134 11.10 -15.06 -8.65
C MET A 134 12.26 -15.30 -7.68
N GLY A 135 12.77 -16.55 -7.65
CA GLY A 135 14.02 -16.91 -6.98
C GLY A 135 14.04 -16.56 -5.48
N PHE A 136 15.12 -15.91 -5.03
CA PHE A 136 15.24 -15.47 -3.64
C PHE A 136 14.17 -14.44 -3.24
N GLY A 137 13.84 -13.51 -4.15
CA GLY A 137 12.81 -12.50 -3.90
C GLY A 137 11.44 -13.11 -3.65
N GLU A 138 11.05 -14.10 -4.45
CA GLU A 138 9.82 -14.88 -4.23
C GLU A 138 9.84 -15.62 -2.89
N GLY A 139 10.95 -16.29 -2.57
CA GLY A 139 11.11 -17.00 -1.29
C GLY A 139 10.93 -16.07 -0.09
N ILE A 140 11.54 -14.88 -0.15
CA ILE A 140 11.40 -13.82 0.85
C ILE A 140 9.95 -13.36 0.94
N ALA A 141 9.31 -13.06 -0.20
CA ALA A 141 7.91 -12.62 -0.25
C ALA A 141 6.97 -13.64 0.44
N ARG A 142 7.12 -14.92 0.11
CA ARG A 142 6.33 -16.00 0.72
C ARG A 142 6.56 -16.14 2.22
N GLN A 143 7.79 -15.99 2.68
CA GLN A 143 8.10 -16.06 4.12
C GLN A 143 7.50 -14.87 4.87
N LEU A 144 7.69 -13.64 4.37
CA LEU A 144 7.17 -12.44 5.02
C LEU A 144 5.65 -12.41 5.05
N PHE A 145 5.00 -12.84 3.97
CA PHE A 145 3.54 -12.99 3.93
C PHE A 145 3.06 -14.01 4.99
N ARG A 146 3.76 -15.13 5.13
CA ARG A 146 3.50 -16.11 6.19
C ARG A 146 3.73 -15.53 7.59
N GLU A 147 4.63 -14.58 7.77
CA GLU A 147 4.83 -13.84 9.02
C GLU A 147 3.81 -12.70 9.25
N GLY A 148 2.81 -12.56 8.38
CA GLY A 148 1.69 -11.63 8.54
C GLY A 148 1.91 -10.24 7.92
N ALA A 149 2.95 -10.06 7.11
CA ALA A 149 3.19 -8.82 6.39
C ALA A 149 2.21 -8.64 5.22
N ASN A 150 1.86 -7.39 4.95
CA ASN A 150 1.42 -6.99 3.63
C ASN A 150 2.64 -6.91 2.72
N VAL A 151 2.61 -7.60 1.58
CA VAL A 151 3.78 -7.74 0.71
C VAL A 151 3.56 -7.03 -0.62
N VAL A 152 4.53 -6.21 -1.02
CA VAL A 152 4.57 -5.54 -2.32
C VAL A 152 5.69 -6.15 -3.14
N ILE A 153 5.31 -6.87 -4.20
CA ILE A 153 6.23 -7.49 -5.14
C ILE A 153 6.54 -6.45 -6.22
N MET A 154 7.75 -5.89 -6.17
CA MET A 154 8.24 -4.92 -7.14
C MET A 154 9.18 -5.63 -8.11
N ASP A 155 8.79 -5.73 -9.38
CA ASP A 155 9.58 -6.46 -10.38
C ASP A 155 9.29 -5.96 -11.80
N ILE A 156 10.21 -6.19 -12.73
CA ILE A 156 9.99 -5.95 -14.16
C ILE A 156 9.19 -7.08 -14.81
N ASN A 157 9.21 -8.30 -14.24
CA ASN A 157 8.49 -9.46 -14.73
C ASN A 157 7.04 -9.46 -14.27
N GLU A 158 6.17 -8.83 -15.07
CA GLU A 158 4.74 -8.68 -14.77
C GLU A 158 4.01 -10.01 -14.59
N LYS A 159 4.32 -11.00 -15.43
CA LYS A 159 3.63 -12.29 -15.41
C LYS A 159 3.90 -13.04 -14.11
N GLU A 160 5.16 -13.16 -13.72
CA GLU A 160 5.53 -13.90 -12.51
C GLU A 160 5.15 -13.14 -11.25
N GLY A 161 5.27 -11.81 -11.27
CA GLY A 161 4.84 -10.97 -10.15
C GLY A 161 3.33 -11.06 -9.91
N ALA A 162 2.52 -10.98 -10.97
CA ALA A 162 1.07 -11.14 -10.87
C ALA A 162 0.67 -12.55 -10.42
N ARG A 163 1.33 -13.60 -10.94
CA ARG A 163 1.12 -14.99 -10.49
C ARG A 163 1.36 -15.12 -8.99
N LEU A 164 2.51 -14.68 -8.50
CA LEU A 164 2.86 -14.80 -7.09
C LEU A 164 1.91 -14.01 -6.18
N ALA A 165 1.53 -12.79 -6.58
CA ALA A 165 0.54 -12.01 -5.84
C ALA A 165 -0.82 -12.72 -5.79
N GLY A 166 -1.25 -13.34 -6.91
CA GLY A 166 -2.45 -14.17 -6.97
C GLY A 166 -2.38 -15.33 -5.97
N GLU A 167 -1.35 -16.16 -6.06
CA GLU A 167 -1.16 -17.33 -5.20
C GLU A 167 -1.12 -16.99 -3.70
N LEU A 168 -0.46 -15.89 -3.32
CA LEU A 168 -0.44 -15.45 -1.93
C LEU A 168 -1.82 -15.01 -1.42
N ASN A 169 -2.65 -14.47 -2.31
CA ASN A 169 -4.01 -14.02 -1.98
C ASN A 169 -5.08 -15.12 -2.17
N GLU A 170 -4.76 -16.29 -2.73
CA GLU A 170 -5.72 -17.40 -2.90
C GLU A 170 -6.31 -17.87 -1.57
N HIS A 171 -5.53 -17.81 -0.50
CA HIS A 171 -5.95 -18.23 0.83
C HIS A 171 -6.47 -17.06 1.66
N ARG A 172 -7.50 -17.34 2.46
CA ARG A 172 -8.09 -16.37 3.39
C ARG A 172 -7.04 -15.90 4.40
N SER A 173 -6.62 -14.64 4.28
CA SER A 173 -5.62 -14.01 5.14
C SER A 173 -6.03 -12.59 5.57
N PRO A 174 -5.67 -12.14 6.79
CA PRO A 174 -5.85 -10.74 7.18
C PRO A 174 -4.85 -9.77 6.50
N ASN A 175 -3.76 -10.29 5.91
CA ASN A 175 -2.77 -9.53 5.13
C ASN A 175 -2.91 -9.81 3.63
N ARG A 176 -2.33 -8.94 2.80
CA ARG A 176 -2.49 -8.96 1.34
C ARG A 176 -1.15 -8.86 0.62
N ALA A 177 -1.10 -9.42 -0.58
CA ALA A 177 0.00 -9.22 -1.51
C ALA A 177 -0.46 -8.35 -2.69
N MET A 178 0.40 -7.49 -3.19
CA MET A 178 0.19 -6.78 -4.46
C MET A 178 1.43 -6.91 -5.33
N PHE A 179 1.23 -6.96 -6.65
CA PHE A 179 2.30 -6.78 -7.61
C PHE A 179 2.30 -5.34 -8.13
N VAL A 180 3.49 -4.76 -8.29
CA VAL A 180 3.70 -3.49 -9.00
C VAL A 180 4.88 -3.64 -9.94
N LYS A 181 4.68 -3.30 -11.21
CA LYS A 181 5.78 -3.24 -12.17
C LYS A 181 6.77 -2.15 -11.74
N ALA A 182 8.02 -2.51 -11.53
CA ALA A 182 9.04 -1.59 -11.08
C ALA A 182 10.42 -1.93 -11.67
N ASP A 183 11.01 -0.96 -12.37
CA ASP A 183 12.39 -0.99 -12.80
C ASP A 183 13.26 -0.19 -11.82
N VAL A 184 14.15 -0.87 -11.10
CA VAL A 184 15.02 -0.25 -10.10
C VAL A 184 16.07 0.69 -10.69
N SER A 185 16.34 0.60 -12.00
CA SER A 185 17.22 1.54 -12.69
C SER A 185 16.54 2.88 -13.00
N SER A 186 15.21 2.95 -12.87
CA SER A 186 14.40 4.14 -13.16
C SER A 186 13.81 4.75 -11.89
N LEU A 187 14.27 5.95 -11.55
CA LEU A 187 13.73 6.70 -10.40
C LEU A 187 12.22 6.95 -10.54
N GLU A 188 11.76 7.30 -11.74
CA GLU A 188 10.34 7.50 -12.01
C GLU A 188 9.54 6.21 -11.80
N SER A 189 10.06 5.08 -12.27
CA SER A 189 9.42 3.78 -12.05
C SER A 189 9.31 3.46 -10.56
N MET A 190 10.34 3.75 -9.76
CA MET A 190 10.32 3.52 -8.32
C MET A 190 9.39 4.49 -7.58
N GLN A 191 9.34 5.76 -7.97
CA GLN A 191 8.37 6.72 -7.44
C GLN A 191 6.93 6.29 -7.73
N ASN A 192 6.67 5.76 -8.92
CA ASN A 192 5.38 5.16 -9.28
C ASN A 192 5.07 3.94 -8.42
N ALA A 193 6.04 3.04 -8.20
CA ALA A 193 5.84 1.85 -7.40
C ALA A 193 5.52 2.17 -5.92
N VAL A 194 6.23 3.15 -5.34
CA VAL A 194 5.96 3.63 -3.98
C VAL A 194 4.59 4.31 -3.89
N PHE A 195 4.21 5.09 -4.91
CA PHE A 195 2.87 5.67 -4.96
C PHE A 195 1.77 4.60 -4.95
N GLU A 196 1.89 3.55 -5.75
CA GLU A 196 0.93 2.44 -5.75
C GLU A 196 0.87 1.72 -4.40
N CYS A 197 2.02 1.52 -3.75
CA CYS A 197 2.10 1.00 -2.39
C CYS A 197 1.36 1.89 -1.39
N ILE A 198 1.48 3.22 -1.49
CA ILE A 198 0.81 4.17 -0.61
C ILE A 198 -0.70 4.18 -0.86
N LEU A 199 -1.14 4.10 -2.12
CA LEU A 199 -2.56 3.96 -2.43
C LEU A 199 -3.14 2.66 -1.83
N GLU A 200 -2.39 1.57 -1.92
CA GLU A 200 -2.88 0.26 -1.45
C GLU A 200 -2.80 0.10 0.06
N PHE A 201 -1.70 0.51 0.68
CA PHE A 201 -1.36 0.19 2.07
C PHE A 201 -1.20 1.41 2.99
N SER A 202 -1.39 2.61 2.44
CA SER A 202 -1.23 3.92 3.12
C SER A 202 0.18 4.19 3.65
N GLY A 203 1.18 3.43 3.21
CA GLY A 203 2.56 3.62 3.61
C GLY A 203 3.43 2.42 3.23
N LEU A 204 4.71 2.54 3.56
CA LEU A 204 5.74 1.51 3.38
C LEU A 204 6.60 1.46 4.65
N ASP A 205 6.79 0.29 5.24
CA ASP A 205 7.57 0.14 6.49
C ASP A 205 8.98 -0.40 6.23
N VAL A 206 9.13 -1.29 5.25
CA VAL A 206 10.41 -1.96 4.93
C VAL A 206 10.56 -2.07 3.43
N LEU A 207 11.74 -1.73 2.92
CA LEU A 207 12.16 -2.02 1.55
C LEU A 207 13.32 -3.02 1.58
N ILE A 208 13.17 -4.13 0.87
CA ILE A 208 14.21 -5.12 0.66
C ILE A 208 14.74 -4.94 -0.77
N SER A 209 15.92 -4.34 -0.88
CA SER A 209 16.65 -4.18 -2.13
C SER A 209 17.30 -5.50 -2.54
N ASN A 210 16.55 -6.31 -3.30
CA ASN A 210 16.97 -7.64 -3.73
C ASN A 210 17.16 -7.76 -5.26
N ALA A 211 16.58 -6.85 -6.05
CA ALA A 211 16.79 -6.84 -7.50
C ALA A 211 18.29 -6.73 -7.83
N GLY A 212 18.74 -7.60 -8.73
CA GLY A 212 20.11 -7.61 -9.21
C GLY A 212 20.23 -8.51 -10.44
N VAL A 213 21.13 -8.13 -11.34
CA VAL A 213 21.51 -8.94 -12.50
C VAL A 213 22.92 -9.42 -12.26
N LEU A 214 23.16 -10.72 -12.36
CA LEU A 214 24.49 -11.29 -12.29
C LEU A 214 25.00 -11.56 -13.71
N LYS A 215 26.14 -10.96 -14.07
CA LYS A 215 26.95 -11.40 -15.20
C LYS A 215 28.09 -12.26 -14.65
N ALA A 216 28.09 -13.54 -14.99
CA ALA A 216 29.12 -14.49 -14.59
C ALA A 216 30.13 -14.68 -15.73
N GLY A 217 31.42 -14.62 -15.41
CA GLY A 217 32.53 -14.78 -16.35
C GLY A 217 33.86 -14.57 -15.64
N SER A 218 34.99 -14.91 -16.28
CA SER A 218 36.31 -14.54 -15.73
C SER A 218 36.53 -13.03 -15.86
N ILE A 219 37.42 -12.46 -15.03
CA ILE A 219 37.77 -11.03 -15.17
C ILE A 219 38.37 -10.73 -16.55
N GLU A 220 39.04 -11.70 -17.18
CA GLU A 220 39.57 -11.53 -18.54
C GLU A 220 38.50 -11.53 -19.63
N GLU A 221 37.31 -12.09 -19.35
CA GLU A 221 36.20 -12.22 -20.31
C GLU A 221 35.16 -11.10 -20.20
N LEU A 222 35.14 -10.37 -19.08
CA LEU A 222 34.21 -9.27 -18.85
C LEU A 222 34.73 -7.99 -19.51
N GLU A 223 33.84 -7.28 -20.21
CA GLU A 223 34.13 -5.96 -20.76
C GLU A 223 33.81 -4.87 -19.73
N GLU A 224 34.38 -3.67 -19.87
CA GLU A 224 34.09 -2.52 -18.98
C GLU A 224 32.58 -2.23 -18.90
N LYS A 225 31.86 -2.31 -20.02
CA LYS A 225 30.41 -2.16 -20.11
C LYS A 225 29.61 -3.20 -19.30
N ASP A 226 30.25 -4.28 -18.84
CA ASP A 226 29.61 -5.29 -18.00
C ASP A 226 29.55 -4.88 -16.53
N PHE A 227 30.26 -3.81 -16.15
CA PHE A 227 30.27 -3.21 -14.83
C PHE A 227 29.41 -1.94 -14.70
N ASP A 228 28.91 -1.40 -15.82
CA ASP A 228 27.96 -0.28 -15.91
C ASP A 228 26.50 -0.76 -15.90
#